data_AF-A0A1A9NIH6-F1
#
_entry.id   AF-A0A1A9NIH6-F1
#
_cell.length_a   1.000
_cell.length_b   1.000
_cell.length_c   1.000
_cell.angle_alpha   90.00
_cell.angle_beta   90.00
_cell.angle_gamma   90.00
#
_symmetry.space_group_name_H-M   'P 1'
#
loop_
_entity.id
_entity.type
_entity.pdbx_description
1 polymer ?
#
loop_
_entity_poly.entity_id
_entity_poly.type
_entity_poly.pdbx_seq_one_letter_code
_entity_poly.pdbx_strand_id
1 'polypeptide(L)'
;MAQTQGSSNRGFAAMDEDKQREIASKGGRAAHEKGTAHEFTPQQAAEAGSKGGKAAHARGTAHEFTSREAAEAGRKGGMSSHSGRS
;
A
#
# COMPACT_ATOMS: atom_id res chain seq x y z
N MET A 1 -9.82 34.18 36.57
CA MET A 1 -9.28 32.80 36.45
C MET A 1 -9.76 32.24 35.11
N ALA A 2 -8.84 32.05 34.15
CA ALA A 2 -9.16 31.61 32.80
C ALA A 2 -9.54 30.12 32.80
N GLN A 3 -10.73 29.80 32.29
CA GLN A 3 -11.29 28.45 32.30
C GLN A 3 -10.99 27.72 30.98
N THR A 4 -10.64 26.44 31.16
CA THR A 4 -10.69 25.29 30.23
C THR A 4 -9.70 25.22 29.06
N GLN A 5 -8.56 24.57 29.33
CA GLN A 5 -7.78 23.83 28.34
C GLN A 5 -8.56 22.56 27.94
N GLY A 6 -9.53 22.68 27.04
CA GLY A 6 -10.14 21.54 26.37
C GLY A 6 -9.38 21.26 25.08
N SER A 7 -8.70 20.12 24.97
CA SER A 7 -8.19 19.64 23.68
C SER A 7 -9.39 19.42 22.76
N SER A 8 -9.73 20.43 21.98
CA SER A 8 -10.73 20.34 20.92
C SER A 8 -10.35 19.17 20.01
N ASN A 9 -11.21 18.16 19.89
CA ASN A 9 -11.08 17.04 18.93
C ASN A 9 -11.03 17.61 17.50
N ARG A 10 -9.85 18.07 17.08
CA ARG A 10 -9.58 18.73 15.81
C ARG A 10 -8.35 18.09 15.18
N GLY A 11 -8.32 18.12 13.85
CA GLY A 11 -7.25 17.54 13.07
C GLY A 11 -7.56 16.13 12.59
N PHE A 12 -6.66 15.59 11.77
CA PHE A 12 -6.87 14.35 11.02
C PHE A 12 -7.15 13.14 11.94
N ALA A 13 -6.39 13.01 13.04
CA ALA A 13 -6.53 11.90 13.98
C ALA A 13 -7.84 11.93 14.79
N ALA A 14 -8.52 13.08 14.86
CA ALA A 14 -9.78 13.24 15.59
C ALA A 14 -11.02 13.05 14.69
N MET A 15 -10.85 12.75 13.40
CA MET A 15 -11.94 12.47 12.46
C MET A 15 -12.40 11.02 12.55
N ASP A 16 -13.59 10.70 12.03
CA ASP A 16 -14.05 9.33 11.85
C ASP A 16 -13.13 8.53 10.91
N GLU A 17 -12.96 7.23 11.18
CA GLU A 17 -12.04 6.35 10.44
C GLU A 17 -12.33 6.31 8.93
N ASP A 18 -13.61 6.27 8.55
CA ASP A 18 -14.02 6.28 7.13
C ASP A 18 -13.57 7.58 6.44
N LYS A 19 -13.70 8.70 7.14
CA LYS A 19 -13.29 10.01 6.64
C LYS A 19 -11.77 10.12 6.55
N GLN A 20 -11.03 9.61 7.53
CA GLN A 20 -9.57 9.52 7.48
C GLN A 20 -9.11 8.69 6.28
N ARG A 21 -9.73 7.52 6.06
CA ARG A 21 -9.41 6.62 4.96
C ARG A 21 -9.70 7.26 3.60
N GLU A 22 -10.82 7.95 3.48
CA GLU A 22 -11.17 8.67 2.25
C GLU A 22 -10.16 9.78 1.93
N ILE A 23 -9.80 10.59 2.92
CA ILE A 23 -8.82 11.68 2.76
C ILE A 23 -7.43 11.10 2.44
N ALA A 24 -6.99 10.03 3.12
CA ALA A 24 -5.73 9.36 2.83
C ALA A 24 -5.71 8.79 1.40
N SER A 25 -6.80 8.15 0.97
CA SER A 25 -6.96 7.62 -0.39
C SER A 25 -6.93 8.72 -1.45
N LYS A 26 -7.58 9.87 -1.19
CA LYS A 26 -7.51 11.06 -2.05
C LYS A 26 -6.08 11.62 -2.11
N GLY A 27 -5.40 11.74 -0.98
CA GLY A 27 -4.02 12.22 -0.91
C GLY A 27 -3.04 11.34 -1.70
N GLY A 28 -3.14 10.02 -1.55
CA GLY A 28 -2.32 9.07 -2.31
C GLY A 28 -2.55 9.16 -3.82
N ARG A 29 -3.81 9.21 -4.26
CA ARG A 29 -4.15 9.38 -5.69
C ARG A 29 -3.61 10.70 -6.25
N ALA A 30 -3.80 11.79 -5.52
CA ALA A 30 -3.30 13.11 -5.93
C ALA A 30 -1.76 13.14 -6.03
N ALA A 31 -1.05 12.47 -5.12
CA ALA A 31 0.41 12.39 -5.18
C ALA A 31 0.90 11.60 -6.40
N HIS A 32 0.20 10.51 -6.75
CA HIS A 32 0.49 9.76 -7.98
C HIS A 32 0.19 10.59 -9.23
N GLU A 33 -0.97 11.26 -9.29
CA GLU A 33 -1.37 12.09 -10.43
C GLU A 33 -0.39 13.26 -10.65
N LYS A 34 0.09 13.88 -9.57
CA LYS A 34 1.06 14.99 -9.62
C LYS A 34 2.50 14.55 -9.85
N GLY A 35 2.79 13.25 -9.91
CA GLY A 35 4.17 12.74 -10.01
C GLY A 35 5.04 13.05 -8.80
N THR A 36 4.46 13.41 -7.65
CA THR A 36 5.20 13.63 -6.40
C THR A 36 5.32 12.36 -5.58
N ALA A 37 4.62 11.29 -5.97
CA ALA A 37 4.81 9.96 -5.41
C ALA A 37 6.19 9.40 -5.78
N HIS A 38 6.74 8.56 -4.92
CA HIS A 38 7.98 7.84 -5.24
C HIS A 38 7.68 6.80 -6.33
N GLU A 39 8.29 6.98 -7.50
CA GLU A 39 8.28 5.97 -8.55
C GLU A 39 9.36 4.92 -8.26
N PHE A 40 8.94 3.67 -8.09
CA PHE A 40 9.86 2.57 -7.93
C PHE A 40 10.37 2.14 -9.30
N THR A 41 11.68 1.97 -9.43
CA THR A 41 12.21 1.25 -10.57
C THR A 41 11.75 -0.22 -10.52
N PRO A 42 11.68 -0.93 -11.67
CA PRO A 42 11.31 -2.34 -11.68
C PRO A 42 12.17 -3.20 -10.73
N GLN A 43 13.46 -2.87 -10.60
CA GLN A 43 14.35 -3.55 -9.65
C GLN A 43 13.92 -3.29 -8.20
N GLN A 44 13.64 -2.04 -7.84
CA GLN A 44 13.21 -1.69 -6.48
C GLN A 44 11.87 -2.32 -6.12
N ALA A 45 10.92 -2.34 -7.06
CA ALA A 45 9.63 -3.01 -6.86
C ALA A 45 9.80 -4.51 -6.60
N ALA A 46 10.66 -5.18 -7.37
CA ALA A 46 10.97 -6.60 -7.20
C ALA A 46 11.66 -6.89 -5.86
N GLU A 47 12.63 -6.07 -5.46
CA GLU A 47 13.31 -6.19 -4.17
C GLU A 47 12.34 -5.99 -2.99
N ALA A 48 11.50 -4.96 -3.06
CA ALA A 48 10.51 -4.67 -2.03
C ALA A 48 9.49 -5.82 -1.90
N GLY A 49 9.00 -6.34 -3.04
CA GLY A 49 8.14 -7.53 -3.06
C GLY A 49 8.80 -8.76 -2.45
N SER A 50 10.06 -9.04 -2.81
CA SER A 50 10.82 -10.17 -2.26
C SER A 50 11.02 -10.04 -0.74
N LYS A 51 11.41 -8.85 -0.27
CA LYS A 51 11.58 -8.56 1.16
C LYS A 51 10.26 -8.70 1.92
N GLY A 52 9.17 -8.17 1.36
CA GLY A 52 7.83 -8.27 1.93
C GLY A 52 7.35 -9.72 2.06
N GLY A 53 7.50 -10.52 1.00
CA GLY A 53 7.16 -11.94 1.02
C GLY A 53 7.95 -12.72 2.06
N LYS A 54 9.27 -12.52 2.12
CA LYS A 54 10.13 -13.13 3.16
C LYS A 54 9.69 -12.74 4.57
N ALA A 55 9.38 -11.47 4.79
CA ALA A 55 8.91 -10.98 6.09
C ALA A 55 7.55 -11.59 6.48
N ALA A 56 6.62 -11.71 5.54
CA ALA A 56 5.32 -12.34 5.78
C ALA A 56 5.47 -13.82 6.13
N HIS A 57 6.34 -14.56 5.42
CA HIS A 57 6.63 -15.96 5.74
C HIS A 57 7.28 -16.10 7.12
N ALA A 58 8.25 -15.24 7.45
CA ALA A 58 8.90 -15.25 8.75
C ALA A 58 7.92 -14.92 9.91
N ARG A 59 6.90 -14.10 9.66
CA ARG A 59 5.88 -13.72 10.63
C ARG A 59 4.69 -14.70 10.69
N GLY A 60 4.65 -15.71 9.81
CA GLY A 60 3.51 -16.63 9.71
C GLY A 60 2.23 -15.98 9.16
N THR A 61 2.32 -14.77 8.59
CA THR A 61 1.19 -14.05 7.98
C THR A 61 1.18 -14.17 6.46
N ALA A 62 2.03 -15.03 5.90
CA ALA A 62 2.03 -15.30 4.47
C ALA A 62 0.76 -16.05 4.08
N HIS A 63 0.22 -15.69 2.93
CA HIS A 63 -0.86 -16.46 2.33
C HIS A 63 -0.32 -17.81 1.85
N GLU A 64 -0.93 -18.90 2.30
CA GLU A 64 -0.63 -20.23 1.80
C GLU A 64 -1.38 -20.44 0.49
N PHE A 65 -0.66 -20.35 -0.62
CA PHE A 65 -1.22 -20.66 -1.93
C PHE A 65 -1.27 -22.16 -2.13
N THR A 66 -2.40 -22.68 -2.62
CA THR A 66 -2.40 -24.01 -3.25
C THR A 66 -1.55 -24.00 -4.52
N SER A 67 -1.11 -25.17 -4.98
CA SER A 67 -0.28 -25.29 -6.20
C SER A 67 -0.93 -24.65 -7.43
N ARG A 68 -2.27 -24.69 -7.52
CA ARG A 68 -3.02 -24.06 -8.61
C ARG A 68 -2.99 -22.53 -8.51
N GLU A 69 -3.23 -21.99 -7.33
CA GLU A 69 -3.26 -20.55 -7.10
C GLU A 69 -1.87 -19.92 -7.27
N ALA A 70 -0.82 -20.60 -6.80
CA ALA A 70 0.56 -20.17 -7.03
C ALA A 70 0.89 -20.09 -8.53
N ALA A 71 0.45 -21.08 -9.32
CA ALA A 71 0.64 -21.09 -10.76
C ALA A 71 -0.16 -19.98 -11.47
N GLU A 72 -1.40 -19.71 -11.05
CA GLU A 72 -2.22 -18.63 -11.59
C GLU A 72 -1.65 -17.25 -11.24
N ALA A 73 -1.20 -17.04 -10.00
CA ALA A 73 -0.53 -15.82 -9.57
C ALA A 73 0.79 -15.58 -10.32
N GLY A 74 1.61 -16.62 -10.48
CA GLY A 74 2.85 -16.56 -11.26
C GLY A 74 2.60 -16.24 -12.74
N ARG A 75 1.59 -16.87 -13.35
CA ARG A 75 1.19 -16.58 -14.74
C ARG A 75 0.73 -15.13 -14.91
N LYS A 76 -0.12 -14.64 -13.99
CA LYS A 76 -0.62 -13.26 -14.02
C LYS A 76 0.50 -12.25 -13.84
N GLY A 77 1.40 -12.48 -12.88
CA GLY A 77 2.59 -11.64 -12.67
C GLY A 77 3.51 -11.64 -13.89
N GLY A 78 3.71 -12.81 -14.50
CA GLY A 78 4.40 -12.96 -15.77
C GLY A 78 3.75 -12.10 -16.86
N MET A 79 2.47 -12.29 -17.15
CA MET A 79 1.76 -11.54 -18.20
C MET A 79 1.88 -10.02 -18.04
N SER A 80 1.74 -9.49 -16.82
CA SER A 80 1.88 -8.06 -16.54
C SER A 80 3.29 -7.52 -16.81
N SER A 81 4.33 -8.37 -16.71
CA SER A 81 5.71 -7.99 -17.05
C SER A 81 6.00 -8.03 -18.56
N HIS A 82 5.21 -8.75 -19.35
CA HIS A 82 5.38 -8.85 -20.81
C HIS A 82 4.55 -7.80 -21.57
N SER A 83 3.47 -7.27 -21.00
CA SER A 83 2.62 -6.26 -21.64
C SER A 83 3.16 -4.83 -21.60
N GLY A 84 4.34 -4.60 -21.00
CA GLY A 84 5.02 -3.29 -20.94
C GLY A 84 6.12 -3.09 -22.00
N ARG A 85 6.30 -4.03 -22.92
CA ARG A 85 7.20 -3.91 -24.08
C ARG A 85 6.38 -3.89 -25.37
N SER A 86 5.93 -2.72 -25.77
CA SER A 86 5.47 -2.41 -27.13
C SER A 86 5.73 -0.95 -27.41
#